data_AF-F5T1F2-F1
#
_entry.id   AF-F5T1F2-F1
#
_cell.length_a   1.000
_cell.length_b   1.000
_cell.length_c   1.000
_cell.angle_alpha   90.00
_cell.angle_beta   90.00
_cell.angle_gamma   90.00
#
_symmetry.space_group_name_H-M   'P 1'
#
loop_
_entity.id
_entity.type
_entity.pdbx_description
1 polymer ?
#
loop_
_entity_poly.entity_id
_entity_poly.type
_entity_poly.pdbx_seq_one_letter_code
_entity_poly.pdbx_strand_id
1 'polypeptide(L)'
;MELNSQLKEKNPTDLLSLEQIDSAWPLLDVLPFPVTVIDINYMVVRANQEAVHEYSHIDQPCYKMSHGYDSPCNENGETCPKLDAQTLKTTISHLHIHQTNSGPQKFKVMAMPMDNGGAMEMHIPLDDVTSLDGVTGLTNRAEGEQGARRLVALMQRLGTPYSVIMLDLDYFKKINDQHGHHVGDIVLRRTAEVMAESIRASDILVRWGGEEFLMILSGAQSEHAAKFTKTLLDAIRHIRIELRDETLSVSASAGIRAVSSEELSHTNFDSALKHADLMLYAAKNAGRDQFMSYESMS
;
A
#
# COMPACT_ATOMS: atom_id res chain seq x y z
N MET A 1 -14.41 14.61 16.39
CA MET A 1 -14.95 14.18 15.08
C MET A 1 -14.49 15.09 13.92
N GLU A 2 -13.37 15.82 14.04
CA GLU A 2 -12.96 16.84 13.05
C GLU A 2 -11.51 16.72 12.55
N LEU A 3 -10.81 15.62 12.83
CA LEU A 3 -9.44 15.40 12.33
C LEU A 3 -9.40 14.70 10.95
N ASN A 4 -10.49 14.02 10.57
CA ASN A 4 -10.54 13.18 9.36
C ASN A 4 -10.80 13.95 8.05
N SER A 5 -11.04 15.27 8.09
CA SER A 5 -11.35 16.05 6.87
C SER A 5 -10.13 16.64 6.18
N GLN A 6 -8.97 16.72 6.84
CA GLN A 6 -7.77 17.37 6.30
C GLN A 6 -6.76 16.41 5.64
N LEU A 7 -6.98 15.10 5.72
CA LEU A 7 -6.15 14.07 5.06
C LEU A 7 -6.52 13.81 3.59
N LYS A 8 -7.52 14.53 3.04
CA LYS A 8 -8.02 14.37 1.67
C LYS A 8 -7.66 15.54 0.76
N GLU A 9 -6.46 16.11 0.89
CA GLU A 9 -5.92 16.94 -0.19
C GLU A 9 -5.55 16.05 -1.38
N LYS A 10 -6.52 15.87 -2.28
CA LYS A 10 -6.33 15.32 -3.64
C LYS A 10 -5.61 16.36 -4.50
N ASN A 11 -4.48 15.97 -5.10
CA ASN A 11 -3.80 16.64 -6.21
C ASN A 11 -2.82 15.65 -6.87
N PRO A 12 -2.32 15.96 -8.08
CA PRO A 12 -2.95 15.81 -9.39
C PRO A 12 -2.92 14.36 -9.91
N THR A 13 -3.71 14.12 -10.94
CA THR A 13 -4.00 12.83 -11.57
C THR A 13 -2.89 12.28 -12.45
N ASP A 14 -2.16 11.27 -11.98
CA ASP A 14 -1.40 10.36 -12.85
C ASP A 14 -2.34 9.30 -13.42
N LEU A 15 -3.14 9.69 -14.42
CA LEU A 15 -3.88 8.72 -15.23
C LEU A 15 -2.89 7.89 -16.04
N LEU A 16 -3.05 6.57 -16.04
CA LEU A 16 -2.21 5.69 -16.84
C LEU A 16 -2.55 5.81 -18.31
N SER A 17 -1.55 6.00 -19.17
CA SER A 17 -1.70 5.85 -20.61
C SER A 17 -1.56 4.38 -21.02
N LEU A 18 -2.15 4.01 -22.15
CA LEU A 18 -1.96 2.67 -22.73
C LEU A 18 -0.48 2.38 -23.04
N GLU A 19 0.28 3.40 -23.45
CA GLU A 19 1.72 3.28 -23.73
C GLU A 19 2.53 2.91 -22.47
N GLN A 20 2.20 3.51 -21.32
CA GLN A 20 2.81 3.14 -20.03
C GLN A 20 2.50 1.68 -19.66
N ILE A 21 1.27 1.24 -19.87
CA ILE A 21 0.86 -0.15 -19.60
C ILE A 21 1.57 -1.12 -20.56
N ASP A 22 1.65 -0.80 -21.85
CA ASP A 22 2.34 -1.61 -22.85
C ASP A 22 3.83 -1.77 -22.53
N SER A 23 4.49 -0.68 -22.14
CA SER A 23 5.88 -0.71 -21.69
C SER A 23 6.06 -1.55 -20.42
N ALA A 24 5.11 -1.47 -19.47
CA ALA A 24 5.14 -2.25 -18.24
C ALA A 24 4.77 -3.72 -18.42
N TRP A 25 4.07 -4.09 -19.50
CA TRP A 25 3.42 -5.39 -19.68
C TRP A 25 4.31 -6.61 -19.41
N PRO A 26 5.58 -6.68 -19.85
CA PRO A 26 6.40 -7.87 -19.59
C PRO A 26 6.64 -8.18 -18.10
N LEU A 27 6.45 -7.21 -17.19
CA LEU A 27 6.49 -7.44 -15.74
C LEU A 27 5.11 -7.79 -15.22
N LEU A 28 4.08 -7.07 -15.68
CA LEU A 28 2.70 -7.34 -15.32
C LEU A 28 2.31 -8.78 -15.66
N ASP A 29 2.81 -9.28 -16.80
CA ASP A 29 2.51 -10.62 -17.31
C ASP A 29 3.02 -11.75 -16.41
N VAL A 30 4.09 -11.48 -15.63
CA VAL A 30 4.73 -12.44 -14.72
C VAL A 30 4.40 -12.22 -13.25
N LEU A 31 3.48 -11.28 -12.94
CA LEU A 31 3.01 -11.12 -11.57
C LEU A 31 2.19 -12.35 -11.15
N PRO A 32 2.39 -12.88 -9.92
CA PRO A 32 1.70 -14.08 -9.45
C PRO A 32 0.35 -13.74 -8.84
N PHE A 33 -0.34 -12.79 -9.45
CA PHE A 33 -1.71 -12.47 -9.15
C PHE A 33 -2.38 -11.92 -10.42
N PRO A 34 -3.70 -12.07 -10.56
CA PRO A 34 -4.39 -11.57 -11.74
C PRO A 34 -4.23 -10.07 -11.94
N VAL A 35 -3.90 -9.68 -13.17
CA VAL A 35 -3.90 -8.29 -13.64
C VAL A 35 -4.74 -8.20 -14.90
N THR A 36 -5.66 -7.24 -14.93
CA THR A 36 -6.52 -6.98 -16.09
C THR A 36 -6.46 -5.52 -16.51
N VAL A 37 -6.60 -5.27 -17.81
CA VAL A 37 -6.79 -3.94 -18.39
C VAL A 37 -8.20 -3.91 -18.95
N ILE A 38 -8.98 -2.95 -18.48
CA ILE A 38 -10.41 -2.84 -18.72
C ILE A 38 -10.67 -1.55 -19.49
N ASP A 39 -11.37 -1.63 -20.62
CA ASP A 39 -11.70 -0.46 -21.42
C ASP A 39 -12.88 0.34 -20.86
N ILE A 40 -13.26 1.45 -21.50
CA ILE A 40 -14.37 2.29 -21.06
C ILE A 40 -15.71 1.53 -20.97
N ASN A 41 -15.91 0.51 -21.79
CA ASN A 41 -17.12 -0.32 -21.87
C ASN A 41 -17.09 -1.53 -20.91
N TYR A 42 -16.15 -1.55 -19.96
CA TYR A 42 -15.94 -2.64 -19.01
C TYR A 42 -15.38 -3.92 -19.61
N MET A 43 -15.01 -3.95 -20.90
CA MET A 43 -14.42 -5.12 -21.52
C MET A 43 -13.00 -5.31 -21.02
N VAL A 44 -12.65 -6.52 -20.62
CA VAL A 44 -11.26 -6.87 -20.34
C VAL A 44 -10.53 -7.00 -21.69
N VAL A 45 -9.70 -6.01 -22.00
CA VAL A 45 -8.94 -5.94 -23.26
C VAL A 45 -7.55 -6.53 -23.15
N ARG A 46 -7.09 -6.78 -21.91
CA ARG A 46 -5.83 -7.45 -21.63
C ARG A 46 -5.86 -8.13 -20.28
N ALA A 47 -5.14 -9.24 -20.16
CA ALA A 47 -5.01 -9.98 -18.92
C ALA A 47 -3.65 -10.70 -18.90
N ASN A 48 -3.00 -10.73 -17.74
CA ASN A 48 -1.75 -11.47 -17.57
C ASN A 48 -1.98 -12.98 -17.50
N GLN A 49 -0.89 -13.75 -17.51
CA GLN A 49 -0.92 -15.21 -17.39
C GLN A 49 -1.72 -15.69 -16.17
N GLU A 50 -1.55 -15.04 -15.01
CA GLU A 50 -2.27 -15.44 -13.80
C GLU A 50 -3.77 -15.16 -13.89
N ALA A 51 -4.19 -14.04 -14.49
CA ALA A 51 -5.60 -13.77 -14.73
C ALA A 51 -6.21 -14.82 -15.67
N VAL A 52 -5.48 -15.22 -16.72
CA VAL A 52 -5.89 -16.28 -17.66
C VAL A 52 -6.01 -17.63 -16.99
N HIS A 53 -5.16 -17.90 -16.01
CA HIS A 53 -5.23 -19.10 -15.19
C HIS A 53 -6.40 -19.06 -14.20
N GLU A 54 -6.63 -17.93 -13.54
CA GLU A 54 -7.57 -17.81 -12.42
C GLU A 54 -9.02 -17.62 -12.87
N TYR A 55 -9.25 -16.90 -13.98
CA TYR A 55 -10.59 -16.59 -14.48
C TYR A 55 -10.94 -17.37 -15.75
N SER A 56 -12.22 -17.74 -15.86
CA SER A 56 -12.79 -18.25 -17.10
C SER A 56 -13.22 -17.09 -18.02
N HIS A 57 -12.94 -17.20 -19.32
CA HIS A 57 -13.44 -16.29 -20.37
C HIS A 57 -13.10 -14.80 -20.17
N ILE A 58 -11.82 -14.46 -20.30
CA ILE A 58 -11.30 -13.08 -20.19
C ILE A 58 -11.79 -12.12 -21.26
N ASP A 59 -12.35 -12.61 -22.37
CA ASP A 59 -12.88 -11.80 -23.47
C ASP A 59 -14.28 -11.21 -23.21
N GLN A 60 -14.61 -11.00 -21.94
CA GLN A 60 -15.93 -10.58 -21.47
C GLN A 60 -15.85 -9.28 -20.65
N PRO A 61 -17.00 -8.64 -20.35
CA PRO A 61 -17.04 -7.57 -19.37
C PRO A 61 -16.48 -8.03 -18.01
N CYS A 62 -15.73 -7.16 -17.33
CA CYS A 62 -15.04 -7.49 -16.09
C CYS A 62 -15.98 -8.05 -15.01
N TYR A 63 -17.18 -7.47 -14.87
CA TYR A 63 -18.21 -7.91 -13.92
C TYR A 63 -18.77 -9.30 -14.24
N LYS A 64 -18.77 -9.71 -15.52
CA LYS A 64 -19.21 -11.04 -15.94
C LYS A 64 -18.12 -12.07 -15.72
N MET A 65 -16.87 -11.70 -16.05
CA MET A 65 -15.69 -12.51 -15.79
C MET A 65 -15.48 -12.76 -14.28
N SER A 66 -15.59 -11.72 -13.45
CA SER A 66 -15.25 -11.80 -12.03
C SER A 66 -16.40 -12.29 -11.15
N HIS A 67 -17.66 -11.98 -11.49
CA HIS A 67 -18.82 -12.28 -10.65
C HIS A 67 -19.91 -13.09 -11.32
N GLY A 68 -19.88 -13.21 -12.65
CA GLY A 68 -20.98 -13.78 -13.44
C GLY A 68 -22.19 -12.85 -13.58
N TYR A 69 -22.05 -11.56 -13.26
CA TYR A 69 -23.13 -10.58 -13.41
C TYR A 69 -23.40 -10.22 -14.88
N ASP A 70 -24.61 -9.74 -15.15
CA ASP A 70 -24.99 -9.20 -16.48
C ASP A 70 -24.92 -7.66 -16.54
N SER A 71 -24.54 -7.01 -15.44
CA SER A 71 -24.32 -5.56 -15.36
C SER A 71 -23.17 -5.22 -14.39
N PRO A 72 -22.63 -3.98 -14.42
CA PRO A 72 -21.55 -3.55 -13.54
C PRO A 72 -21.83 -3.76 -12.04
N CYS A 73 -20.77 -3.92 -11.24
CA CYS A 73 -20.87 -4.27 -9.81
C CYS A 73 -21.73 -3.28 -9.00
N ASN A 74 -21.67 -1.98 -9.33
CA ASN A 74 -22.45 -0.92 -8.66
C ASN A 74 -23.96 -1.03 -8.88
N GLU A 75 -24.39 -1.68 -9.96
CA GLU A 75 -25.82 -1.95 -10.21
C GLU A 75 -26.30 -3.20 -9.46
N ASN A 76 -25.36 -4.02 -8.97
CA ASN A 76 -25.62 -5.25 -8.21
C ASN A 76 -25.37 -5.07 -6.70
N GLY A 77 -25.25 -3.82 -6.23
CA GLY A 77 -25.09 -3.50 -4.81
C GLY A 77 -23.66 -3.61 -4.26
N GLU A 78 -22.65 -3.76 -5.12
CA GLU A 78 -21.23 -3.80 -4.76
C GLU A 78 -20.50 -2.52 -5.17
N THR A 79 -19.35 -2.23 -4.58
CA THR A 79 -18.48 -1.16 -5.10
C THR A 79 -17.87 -1.57 -6.44
N CYS A 80 -17.68 -0.61 -7.36
CA CYS A 80 -17.07 -0.89 -8.66
C CYS A 80 -15.68 -0.24 -8.73
N PRO A 81 -14.58 -1.03 -8.68
CA PRO A 81 -13.23 -0.49 -8.61
C PRO A 81 -12.87 0.42 -9.77
N LYS A 82 -13.07 -0.03 -11.02
CA LYS A 82 -12.92 0.82 -12.21
C LYS A 82 -13.72 2.13 -12.15
N LEU A 83 -15.00 2.07 -11.79
CA LEU A 83 -15.87 3.25 -11.80
C LEU A 83 -15.41 4.27 -10.76
N ASP A 84 -15.10 3.80 -9.55
CA ASP A 84 -14.65 4.66 -8.45
C ASP A 84 -13.26 5.24 -8.74
N ALA A 85 -12.34 4.44 -9.30
CA ALA A 85 -11.04 4.91 -9.78
C ALA A 85 -11.19 6.04 -10.80
N GLN A 86 -12.06 5.85 -11.79
CA GLN A 86 -12.31 6.82 -12.85
C GLN A 86 -13.04 8.07 -12.36
N THR A 87 -13.97 7.93 -11.43
CA THR A 87 -14.73 9.05 -10.87
C THR A 87 -13.84 9.91 -9.97
N LEU A 88 -13.05 9.26 -9.11
CA LEU A 88 -12.18 9.94 -8.17
C LEU A 88 -10.86 10.38 -8.80
N LYS A 89 -10.56 9.88 -10.00
CA LYS A 89 -9.32 10.06 -10.75
C LYS A 89 -8.11 9.79 -9.85
N THR A 90 -8.13 8.64 -9.19
CA THR A 90 -7.04 8.20 -8.31
C THR A 90 -7.06 6.69 -8.20
N THR A 91 -5.94 6.09 -7.82
CA THR A 91 -5.90 4.67 -7.51
C THR A 91 -6.75 4.39 -6.28
N ILE A 92 -7.67 3.45 -6.41
CA ILE A 92 -8.52 2.99 -5.30
C ILE A 92 -8.19 1.55 -4.94
N SER A 93 -8.76 1.07 -3.84
CA SER A 93 -8.84 -0.36 -3.58
C SER A 93 -10.15 -0.71 -2.94
N HIS A 94 -10.75 -1.78 -3.43
CA HIS A 94 -11.92 -2.41 -2.83
C HIS A 94 -11.63 -3.88 -2.56
N LEU A 95 -12.43 -4.42 -1.65
CA LEU A 95 -12.43 -5.82 -1.32
C LEU A 95 -13.55 -6.51 -2.10
N HIS A 96 -13.21 -7.52 -2.88
CA HIS A 96 -14.16 -8.27 -3.70
C HIS A 96 -14.06 -9.76 -3.41
N ILE A 97 -15.16 -10.48 -3.62
CA ILE A 97 -15.16 -11.93 -3.72
C ILE A 97 -15.44 -12.25 -5.19
N HIS A 98 -14.44 -12.77 -5.90
CA HIS A 98 -14.58 -13.14 -7.30
C HIS A 98 -14.82 -14.65 -7.44
N GLN A 99 -15.62 -15.03 -8.42
CA GLN A 99 -15.76 -16.41 -8.86
C GLN A 99 -14.54 -16.78 -9.72
N THR A 100 -13.67 -17.63 -9.20
CA THR A 100 -12.48 -18.12 -9.93
C THR A 100 -12.64 -19.58 -10.32
N ASN A 101 -11.69 -20.09 -11.11
CA ASN A 101 -11.62 -21.50 -11.48
C ASN A 101 -11.44 -22.41 -10.24
N SER A 102 -10.89 -21.87 -9.15
CA SER A 102 -10.73 -22.56 -7.86
C SER A 102 -11.92 -22.36 -6.91
N GLY A 103 -12.97 -21.66 -7.34
CA GLY A 103 -14.15 -21.30 -6.55
C GLY A 103 -14.14 -19.82 -6.11
N PRO A 104 -15.07 -19.41 -5.21
CA PRO A 104 -15.09 -18.04 -4.72
C PRO A 104 -13.83 -17.72 -3.93
N GLN A 105 -13.07 -16.72 -4.37
CA GLN A 105 -11.87 -16.23 -3.71
C GLN A 105 -11.97 -14.75 -3.39
N LYS A 106 -11.33 -14.37 -2.29
CA LYS A 106 -11.34 -13.00 -1.79
C LYS A 106 -10.11 -12.26 -2.30
N PHE A 107 -10.32 -11.11 -2.94
CA PHE A 107 -9.27 -10.28 -3.51
C PHE A 107 -9.30 -8.87 -2.93
N LYS A 108 -8.12 -8.31 -2.67
CA LYS A 108 -7.94 -6.86 -2.64
C LYS A 108 -7.72 -6.39 -4.08
N VAL A 109 -8.76 -5.80 -4.67
CA VAL A 109 -8.71 -5.26 -6.02
C VAL A 109 -8.18 -3.83 -5.95
N MET A 110 -7.03 -3.56 -6.55
CA MET A 110 -6.50 -2.22 -6.76
C MET A 110 -6.81 -1.79 -8.19
N ALA A 111 -7.49 -0.65 -8.38
CA ALA A 111 -7.81 -0.13 -9.70
C ALA A 111 -7.12 1.21 -9.92
N MET A 112 -6.32 1.28 -10.98
CA MET A 112 -5.62 2.48 -11.44
C MET A 112 -6.36 3.05 -12.66
N PRO A 113 -6.85 4.30 -12.60
CA PRO A 113 -7.60 4.89 -13.69
C PRO A 113 -6.68 5.22 -14.88
N MET A 114 -7.17 4.94 -16.09
CA MET A 114 -6.50 5.29 -17.34
C MET A 114 -7.05 6.58 -17.96
N ASP A 115 -6.27 7.20 -18.84
CA ASP A 115 -6.63 8.44 -19.54
C ASP A 115 -7.83 8.30 -20.50
N ASN A 116 -8.01 7.11 -21.06
CA ASN A 116 -9.08 6.76 -22.00
C ASN A 116 -10.40 6.34 -21.34
N GLY A 117 -10.52 6.48 -20.01
CA GLY A 117 -11.71 6.06 -19.25
C GLY A 117 -11.75 4.58 -18.85
N GLY A 118 -10.71 3.81 -19.20
CA GLY A 118 -10.48 2.45 -18.74
C GLY A 118 -9.82 2.36 -17.35
N ALA A 119 -9.48 1.17 -16.89
CA ALA A 119 -8.69 0.99 -15.67
C ALA A 119 -7.79 -0.24 -15.80
N MET A 120 -6.64 -0.20 -15.16
CA MET A 120 -5.86 -1.40 -14.88
C MET A 120 -6.20 -1.88 -13.47
N GLU A 121 -6.64 -3.13 -13.34
CA GLU A 121 -6.96 -3.75 -12.06
C GLU A 121 -5.94 -4.84 -11.72
N MET A 122 -5.48 -4.85 -10.46
CA MET A 122 -4.67 -5.93 -9.89
C MET A 122 -5.48 -6.60 -8.78
N HIS A 123 -5.66 -7.91 -8.88
CA HIS A 123 -6.47 -8.68 -7.94
C HIS A 123 -5.52 -9.44 -7.01
N ILE A 124 -5.17 -8.84 -5.88
CA ILE A 124 -4.24 -9.45 -4.93
C ILE A 124 -5.02 -10.47 -4.11
N PRO A 125 -4.76 -11.79 -4.22
CA PRO A 125 -5.45 -12.80 -3.45
C PRO A 125 -5.18 -12.58 -1.96
N LEU A 126 -6.22 -12.71 -1.15
CA LEU A 126 -6.11 -12.69 0.30
C LEU A 126 -6.09 -14.13 0.79
N ASP A 127 -4.92 -14.76 0.78
CA ASP A 127 -4.74 -16.10 1.33
C ASP A 127 -4.73 -16.09 2.88
N ASP A 128 -5.33 -17.15 3.44
CA ASP A 128 -5.56 -17.42 4.87
C ASP A 128 -4.28 -17.30 5.73
N VAL A 129 -4.27 -16.31 6.64
CA VAL A 129 -3.52 -16.19 7.92
C VAL A 129 -1.98 -16.29 7.92
N THR A 130 -1.31 -16.93 6.96
CA THR A 130 0.16 -17.04 6.93
C THR A 130 0.87 -15.82 6.33
N SER A 131 0.12 -14.94 5.68
CA SER A 131 0.58 -13.67 5.10
C SER A 131 0.52 -12.50 6.09
N LEU A 132 -0.13 -12.71 7.25
CA LEU A 132 -0.36 -11.69 8.26
C LEU A 132 0.54 -11.89 9.47
N ASP A 133 0.84 -10.79 10.15
CA ASP A 133 1.47 -10.77 11.46
C ASP A 133 0.42 -11.08 12.54
N GLY A 134 0.70 -12.07 13.39
CA GLY A 134 -0.27 -12.59 14.37
C GLY A 134 -0.61 -11.61 15.50
N VAL A 135 0.17 -10.54 15.69
CA VAL A 135 -0.10 -9.52 16.71
C VAL A 135 -0.91 -8.38 16.11
N THR A 136 -0.46 -7.84 14.98
CA THR A 136 -1.01 -6.60 14.41
C THR A 136 -2.07 -6.82 13.34
N GLY A 137 -2.14 -8.00 12.73
CA GLY A 137 -2.99 -8.27 11.57
C GLY A 137 -2.54 -7.58 10.28
N LEU A 138 -1.40 -6.88 10.28
CA LEU A 138 -0.78 -6.33 9.08
C LEU A 138 -0.11 -7.42 8.25
N THR A 139 0.24 -7.13 7.01
CA THR A 139 1.10 -8.01 6.21
C THR A 139 2.42 -8.25 6.93
N ASN A 140 2.85 -9.51 7.02
CA ASN A 140 4.14 -9.84 7.63
C ASN A 140 5.31 -9.52 6.69
N ARG A 141 6.54 -9.53 7.23
CA ARG A 141 7.75 -9.21 6.48
C ARG A 141 7.91 -10.02 5.19
N ALA A 142 7.70 -11.35 5.25
CA ALA A 142 7.98 -12.23 4.13
C ALA A 142 7.10 -11.89 2.91
N GLU A 143 5.79 -11.74 3.15
CA GLU A 143 4.85 -11.38 2.09
C GLU A 143 5.01 -9.92 1.67
N GLY A 144 5.18 -9.02 2.65
CA GLY A 144 5.30 -7.59 2.41
C GLY A 144 6.54 -7.21 1.62
N GLU A 145 7.68 -7.89 1.83
CA GLU A 145 8.89 -7.69 1.03
C GLU A 145 8.66 -8.07 -0.42
N GLN A 146 8.00 -9.20 -0.67
CA GLN A 146 7.72 -9.67 -2.02
C GLN A 146 6.75 -8.71 -2.73
N GLY A 147 5.70 -8.26 -2.04
CA GLY A 147 4.76 -7.24 -2.53
C GLY A 147 5.44 -5.90 -2.82
N ALA A 148 6.32 -5.43 -1.92
CA ALA A 148 7.05 -4.18 -2.09
C ALA A 148 7.98 -4.21 -3.32
N ARG A 149 8.72 -5.31 -3.52
CA ARG A 149 9.58 -5.48 -4.71
C ARG A 149 8.78 -5.42 -6.00
N ARG A 150 7.62 -6.09 -6.06
CA ARG A 150 6.73 -6.07 -7.23
C ARG A 150 6.19 -4.67 -7.49
N LEU A 151 5.68 -3.99 -6.45
CA LEU A 151 5.12 -2.65 -6.57
C LEU A 151 6.18 -1.64 -7.03
N VAL A 152 7.38 -1.67 -6.45
CA VAL A 152 8.48 -0.78 -6.87
C VAL A 152 8.89 -1.04 -8.31
N ALA A 153 9.05 -2.30 -8.72
CA ALA A 153 9.39 -2.64 -10.10
C ALA A 153 8.33 -2.15 -11.10
N LEU A 154 7.05 -2.22 -10.71
CA LEU A 154 5.96 -1.67 -11.49
C LEU A 154 6.04 -0.15 -11.59
N MET A 155 6.19 0.56 -10.47
CA MET A 155 6.30 2.02 -10.44
C MET A 155 7.45 2.54 -11.29
N GLN A 156 8.60 1.86 -11.25
CA GLN A 156 9.74 2.17 -12.11
C GLN A 156 9.42 2.09 -13.60
N ARG A 157 8.65 1.09 -14.02
CA ARG A 157 8.23 0.94 -15.42
C ARG A 157 7.17 1.95 -15.85
N LEU A 158 6.25 2.28 -14.93
CA LEU A 158 5.20 3.26 -15.19
C LEU A 158 5.72 4.71 -15.16
N GLY A 159 6.96 4.94 -14.69
CA GLY A 159 7.52 6.27 -14.51
C GLY A 159 6.95 7.00 -13.27
N THR A 160 6.29 6.26 -12.39
CA THR A 160 5.59 6.80 -11.22
C THR A 160 6.57 6.90 -10.04
N PRO A 161 6.73 8.06 -9.39
CA PRO A 161 7.58 8.19 -8.21
C PRO A 161 7.01 7.39 -7.04
N TYR A 162 7.87 7.04 -6.08
CA TYR A 162 7.44 6.35 -4.86
C TYR A 162 8.30 6.75 -3.67
N SER A 163 7.81 6.50 -2.46
CA SER A 163 8.59 6.70 -1.25
C SER A 163 8.62 5.44 -0.38
N VAL A 164 9.79 5.14 0.17
CA VAL A 164 10.01 4.10 1.17
C VAL A 164 10.15 4.75 2.53
N ILE A 165 9.39 4.29 3.51
CA ILE A 165 9.47 4.77 4.89
C ILE A 165 9.75 3.57 5.78
N MET A 166 10.87 3.61 6.51
CA MET A 166 11.14 2.69 7.61
C MET A 166 10.82 3.40 8.93
N LEU A 167 10.00 2.78 9.76
CA LEU A 167 9.56 3.36 11.03
C LEU A 167 9.78 2.37 12.16
N ASP A 168 10.20 2.86 13.31
CA ASP A 168 10.42 2.06 14.51
C ASP A 168 9.87 2.76 15.74
N LEU A 169 9.22 2.00 16.63
CA LEU A 169 8.67 2.51 17.88
C LEU A 169 9.77 2.79 18.89
N ASP A 170 9.84 4.04 19.34
CA ASP A 170 10.89 4.46 20.26
C ASP A 170 10.73 3.80 21.62
N TYR A 171 11.85 3.28 22.14
CA TYR A 171 11.93 2.67 23.47
C TYR A 171 10.95 1.50 23.69
N PHE A 172 10.48 0.84 22.63
CA PHE A 172 9.50 -0.26 22.74
C PHE A 172 9.99 -1.40 23.64
N LYS A 173 11.28 -1.75 23.58
CA LYS A 173 11.88 -2.67 24.55
C LYS A 173 11.67 -2.26 26.01
N LYS A 174 11.80 -0.97 26.36
CA LYS A 174 11.56 -0.49 27.74
C LYS A 174 10.11 -0.70 28.15
N ILE A 175 9.17 -0.49 27.23
CA ILE A 175 7.75 -0.73 27.48
C ILE A 175 7.52 -2.22 27.81
N ASN A 176 8.11 -3.12 27.02
CA ASN A 176 8.05 -4.56 27.29
C ASN A 176 8.70 -4.93 28.63
N ASP A 177 9.87 -4.38 28.93
CA ASP A 177 10.61 -4.68 30.16
C ASP A 177 9.88 -4.17 31.41
N GLN A 178 9.16 -3.04 31.31
CA GLN A 178 8.45 -2.42 32.42
C GLN A 178 7.02 -2.95 32.63
N HIS A 179 6.29 -3.19 31.54
CA HIS A 179 4.84 -3.51 31.59
C HIS A 179 4.51 -4.91 31.07
N GLY A 180 5.51 -5.63 30.56
CA GLY A 180 5.35 -6.97 30.00
C GLY A 180 4.92 -6.98 28.53
N HIS A 181 5.18 -8.10 27.86
CA HIS A 181 4.90 -8.29 26.43
C HIS A 181 3.43 -8.07 26.06
N HIS A 182 2.48 -8.38 26.96
CA HIS A 182 1.06 -8.14 26.69
C HIS A 182 0.75 -6.66 26.44
N VAL A 183 1.37 -5.75 27.21
CA VAL A 183 1.21 -4.31 26.99
C VAL A 183 1.93 -3.87 25.72
N GLY A 184 3.10 -4.46 25.43
CA GLY A 184 3.75 -4.33 24.13
C GLY A 184 2.81 -4.65 22.97
N ASP A 185 2.15 -5.81 22.99
CA ASP A 185 1.22 -6.23 21.94
C ASP A 185 0.03 -5.27 21.78
N ILE A 186 -0.44 -4.65 22.87
CA ILE A 186 -1.46 -3.60 22.80
C ILE A 186 -0.92 -2.38 22.07
N VAL A 187 0.29 -1.91 22.42
CA VAL A 187 0.95 -0.79 21.73
C VAL A 187 1.10 -1.09 20.24
N LEU A 188 1.56 -2.29 19.88
CA LEU A 188 1.76 -2.67 18.48
C LEU A 188 0.45 -2.65 17.70
N ARG A 189 -0.63 -3.20 18.27
CA ARG A 189 -1.95 -3.19 17.64
C ARG A 189 -2.49 -1.78 17.44
N ARG A 190 -2.45 -0.94 18.48
CA ARG A 190 -2.95 0.43 18.39
C ARG A 190 -2.15 1.27 17.38
N THR A 191 -0.83 1.10 17.35
CA THR A 191 0.01 1.73 16.33
C THR A 191 -0.34 1.24 14.93
N ALA A 192 -0.50 -0.07 14.74
CA ALA A 192 -0.87 -0.65 13.45
C ALA A 192 -2.23 -0.15 12.94
N GLU A 193 -3.23 -0.05 13.83
CA GLU A 193 -4.55 0.53 13.53
C GLU A 193 -4.42 1.98 13.01
N VAL A 194 -3.69 2.83 13.75
CA VAL A 194 -3.45 4.23 13.35
C VAL A 194 -2.74 4.33 12.00
N MET A 195 -1.74 3.48 11.76
CA MET A 195 -1.04 3.43 10.46
C MET A 195 -1.96 2.98 9.33
N ALA A 196 -2.74 1.92 9.55
CA ALA A 196 -3.66 1.37 8.55
C ALA A 196 -4.76 2.38 8.16
N GLU A 197 -5.25 3.17 9.12
CA GLU A 197 -6.20 4.26 8.86
C GLU A 197 -5.57 5.45 8.10
N SER A 198 -4.25 5.60 8.18
CA SER A 198 -3.53 6.73 7.57
C SER A 198 -3.11 6.47 6.12
N ILE A 199 -2.83 5.22 5.76
CA ILE A 199 -2.34 4.86 4.42
C ILE A 199 -3.47 4.72 3.39
N ARG A 200 -3.13 4.89 2.11
CA ARG A 200 -4.08 4.66 1.02
C ARG A 200 -4.14 3.18 0.66
N ALA A 201 -5.24 2.85 0.01
CA ALA A 201 -5.44 1.60 -0.73
C ALA A 201 -4.21 1.13 -1.52
N SER A 202 -3.59 2.06 -2.28
CA SER A 202 -2.45 1.84 -3.19
C SER A 202 -1.11 1.69 -2.49
N ASP A 203 -1.06 1.93 -1.18
CA ASP A 203 0.17 1.88 -0.41
C ASP A 203 0.33 0.48 0.20
N ILE A 204 1.56 0.16 0.55
CA ILE A 204 1.89 -1.05 1.30
C ILE A 204 2.23 -0.65 2.73
N LEU A 205 1.70 -1.38 3.70
CA LEU A 205 2.07 -1.31 5.11
C LEU A 205 2.40 -2.72 5.61
N VAL A 206 3.60 -2.89 6.14
CA VAL A 206 4.14 -4.19 6.54
C VAL A 206 4.65 -4.11 7.96
N ARG A 207 4.40 -5.16 8.74
CA ARG A 207 5.16 -5.40 9.96
C ARG A 207 6.53 -5.98 9.61
N TRP A 208 7.56 -5.13 9.60
CA TRP A 208 8.89 -5.47 9.09
C TRP A 208 9.75 -6.24 10.08
N GLY A 209 9.55 -5.97 11.37
CA GLY A 209 10.34 -6.54 12.46
C GLY A 209 9.61 -6.48 13.81
N GLY A 210 10.38 -6.69 14.88
CA GLY A 210 9.84 -6.79 16.25
C GLY A 210 9.13 -5.54 16.75
N GLU A 211 9.55 -4.35 16.32
CA GLU A 211 8.94 -3.04 16.60
C GLU A 211 8.98 -2.10 15.38
N GLU A 212 9.29 -2.68 14.22
CA GLU A 212 9.59 -1.99 12.96
C GLU A 212 8.47 -2.18 11.94
N PHE A 213 8.17 -1.12 11.20
CA PHE A 213 7.15 -1.06 10.16
C PHE A 213 7.75 -0.50 8.88
N LEU A 214 7.39 -1.10 7.75
CA LEU A 214 7.76 -0.63 6.41
C LEU A 214 6.50 -0.10 5.71
N MET A 215 6.63 1.07 5.09
CA MET A 215 5.60 1.61 4.19
C MET A 215 6.18 1.92 2.81
N ILE A 216 5.41 1.58 1.77
CA ILE A 216 5.65 2.02 0.40
C ILE A 216 4.50 2.93 0.00
N LEU A 217 4.80 4.21 -0.24
CA LEU A 217 3.83 5.20 -0.69
C LEU A 217 3.89 5.35 -2.20
N SER A 218 2.79 4.98 -2.86
CA SER A 218 2.64 5.01 -4.31
C SER A 218 2.41 6.45 -4.80
N GLY A 219 3.22 6.93 -5.76
CA GLY A 219 3.09 8.29 -6.31
C GLY A 219 3.54 9.40 -5.35
N ALA A 220 4.14 9.06 -4.20
CA ALA A 220 4.57 10.05 -3.22
C ALA A 220 6.00 10.50 -3.48
N GLN A 221 6.17 11.79 -3.81
CA GLN A 221 7.47 12.47 -3.85
C GLN A 221 7.87 13.00 -2.46
N SER A 222 9.09 13.53 -2.35
CA SER A 222 9.75 13.90 -1.08
C SER A 222 8.88 14.75 -0.14
N GLU A 223 8.31 15.86 -0.63
CA GLU A 223 7.48 16.75 0.18
C GLU A 223 6.23 16.05 0.72
N HIS A 224 5.56 15.28 -0.13
CA HIS A 224 4.35 14.55 0.26
C HIS A 224 4.65 13.45 1.28
N ALA A 225 5.73 12.69 1.07
CA ALA A 225 6.18 11.67 2.01
C ALA A 225 6.57 12.27 3.38
N ALA A 226 7.24 13.42 3.38
CA ALA A 226 7.58 14.14 4.61
C ALA A 226 6.33 14.64 5.35
N LYS A 227 5.37 15.25 4.64
CA LYS A 227 4.10 15.73 5.21
C LYS A 227 3.27 14.57 5.78
N PHE A 228 3.16 13.47 5.03
CA PHE A 228 2.50 12.25 5.48
C PHE A 228 3.16 11.72 6.76
N THR A 229 4.49 11.54 6.74
CA THR A 229 5.24 10.97 7.87
C THR A 229 5.11 11.85 9.11
N LYS A 230 5.21 13.17 8.97
CA LYS A 230 4.99 14.10 10.07
C LYS A 230 3.61 13.91 10.72
N THR A 231 2.57 13.85 9.88
CA THR A 231 1.19 13.68 10.34
C THR A 231 0.99 12.32 11.02
N LEU A 232 1.61 11.27 10.49
CA LEU A 232 1.57 9.93 11.07
C LEU A 232 2.28 9.88 12.43
N LEU A 233 3.47 10.49 12.55
CA LEU A 233 4.18 10.57 13.83
C LEU A 233 3.36 11.36 14.86
N ASP A 234 2.73 12.45 14.46
CA ASP A 234 1.79 13.18 15.32
C ASP A 234 0.63 12.28 15.76
N ALA A 235 0.02 11.50 14.86
CA ALA A 235 -1.05 10.58 15.21
C ALA A 235 -0.59 9.50 16.22
N ILE A 236 0.60 8.93 16.03
CA ILE A 236 1.20 7.96 16.95
C ILE A 236 1.44 8.58 18.32
N ARG A 237 1.95 9.81 18.40
CA ARG A 237 2.12 10.54 19.67
C ARG A 237 0.83 10.73 20.45
N HIS A 238 -0.32 10.74 19.78
CA HIS A 238 -1.63 10.89 20.40
C HIS A 238 -2.23 9.55 20.87
N ILE A 239 -1.58 8.42 20.60
CA ILE A 239 -2.00 7.13 21.15
C ILE A 239 -1.88 7.19 22.68
N ARG A 240 -2.98 6.85 23.35
CA ARG A 240 -3.09 6.71 24.80
C ARG A 240 -3.53 5.30 25.12
N ILE A 241 -2.74 4.62 25.94
CA ILE A 241 -3.04 3.27 26.42
C ILE A 241 -3.25 3.37 27.92
N GLU A 242 -4.50 3.21 28.33
CA GLU A 242 -4.88 3.23 29.74
C GLU A 242 -4.44 1.93 30.40
N LEU A 243 -3.54 2.04 31.37
CA LEU A 243 -3.17 0.97 32.30
C LEU A 243 -3.90 1.22 33.63
N ARG A 244 -3.77 0.29 34.59
CA ARG A 244 -4.50 0.39 35.87
C ARG A 244 -4.21 1.70 36.63
N ASP A 245 -2.96 2.14 36.61
CA ASP A 245 -2.48 3.24 37.47
C ASP A 245 -1.83 4.39 36.68
N GLU A 246 -1.74 4.29 35.35
CA GLU A 246 -1.10 5.29 34.50
C GLU A 246 -1.59 5.22 33.05
N THR A 247 -1.32 6.28 32.28
CA THR A 247 -1.57 6.32 30.83
C THR A 247 -0.23 6.29 30.09
N LEU A 248 -0.02 5.28 29.26
CA LEU A 248 1.18 5.13 28.46
C LEU A 248 1.02 5.85 27.11
N SER A 249 2.04 6.61 26.73
CA SER A 249 2.20 7.21 25.40
C SER A 249 3.40 6.61 24.68
N VAL A 250 3.33 6.54 23.35
CA VAL A 250 4.40 6.03 22.49
C VAL A 250 4.81 7.10 21.47
N SER A 251 6.09 7.12 21.12
CA SER A 251 6.61 7.88 19.98
C SER A 251 7.25 6.93 18.97
N ALA A 252 7.53 7.44 17.78
CA ALA A 252 8.21 6.68 16.75
C ALA A 252 9.24 7.55 16.02
N SER A 253 10.29 6.90 15.53
CA SER A 253 11.24 7.50 14.62
C SER A 253 11.05 6.93 13.22
N ALA A 254 11.30 7.75 12.19
CA ALA A 254 11.17 7.31 10.80
C ALA A 254 12.34 7.75 9.92
N GLY A 255 12.63 6.96 8.90
CA GLY A 255 13.56 7.29 7.83
C GLY A 255 12.87 7.21 6.49
N ILE A 256 13.03 8.24 5.67
CA ILE A 256 12.34 8.37 4.39
C ILE A 256 13.35 8.33 3.25
N ARG A 257 13.06 7.53 2.22
CA ARG A 257 13.69 7.63 0.91
C ARG A 257 12.60 7.83 -0.14
N ALA A 258 12.43 9.06 -0.59
CA ALA A 258 11.65 9.37 -1.78
C ALA A 258 12.49 9.13 -3.03
N VAL A 259 11.93 8.46 -4.03
CA VAL A 259 12.56 8.19 -5.32
C VAL A 259 11.77 8.95 -6.38
N SER A 260 12.41 9.97 -6.96
CA SER A 260 11.80 10.78 -8.02
C SER A 260 11.74 9.99 -9.34
N SER A 261 10.95 10.50 -10.31
CA SER A 261 10.84 9.87 -11.63
C SER A 261 12.19 9.75 -12.35
N GLU A 262 13.11 10.70 -12.11
CA GLU A 262 14.46 10.72 -12.67
C GLU A 262 15.38 9.66 -12.04
N GLU A 263 15.12 9.27 -10.79
CA GLU A 263 15.92 8.29 -10.05
C GLU A 263 15.45 6.84 -10.23
N LEU A 264 14.27 6.63 -10.85
CA LEU A 264 13.63 5.32 -10.98
C LEU A 264 14.52 4.28 -11.67
N SER A 265 15.25 4.67 -12.72
CA SER A 265 16.15 3.80 -13.48
C SER A 265 17.40 3.36 -12.70
N HIS A 266 17.74 4.07 -11.62
CA HIS A 266 18.99 3.88 -10.88
C HIS A 266 18.78 3.44 -9.42
N THR A 267 17.55 3.44 -8.93
CA THR A 267 17.24 3.13 -7.53
C THR A 267 16.28 1.93 -7.44
N ASN A 268 16.83 0.74 -7.17
CA ASN A 268 16.03 -0.44 -6.85
C ASN A 268 15.50 -0.44 -5.41
N PHE A 269 14.58 -1.35 -5.10
CA PHE A 269 13.98 -1.48 -3.78
C PHE A 269 15.01 -1.64 -2.66
N ASP A 270 16.02 -2.50 -2.83
CA ASP A 270 17.04 -2.75 -1.80
C ASP A 270 17.85 -1.50 -1.46
N SER A 271 18.24 -0.72 -2.47
CA SER A 271 18.92 0.55 -2.31
C SER A 271 18.03 1.57 -1.61
N ALA A 272 16.76 1.68 -2.03
CA ALA A 272 15.80 2.60 -1.42
C ALA A 272 15.54 2.26 0.06
N LEU A 273 15.34 0.97 0.36
CA LEU A 273 15.16 0.45 1.71
C LEU A 273 16.38 0.75 2.60
N LYS A 274 17.59 0.52 2.08
CA LYS A 274 18.83 0.82 2.80
C LYS A 274 18.97 2.31 3.12
N HIS A 275 18.62 3.20 2.19
CA HIS A 275 18.63 4.64 2.46
C HIS A 275 17.59 5.04 3.51
N ALA A 276 16.38 4.47 3.45
CA ALA A 276 15.36 4.71 4.48
C ALA A 276 15.84 4.23 5.86
N ASP A 277 16.45 3.05 5.95
CA ASP A 277 17.02 2.52 7.19
C ASP A 277 18.14 3.41 7.78
N LEU A 278 19.04 3.89 6.92
CA LEU A 278 20.09 4.85 7.33
C LEU A 278 19.49 6.14 7.91
N MET A 279 18.39 6.62 7.33
CA MET A 279 17.69 7.81 7.83
C MET A 279 16.95 7.54 9.13
N LEU A 280 16.37 6.35 9.31
CA LEU A 280 15.77 5.95 10.59
C LEU A 280 16.83 5.95 11.69
N TYR A 281 18.00 5.38 11.40
CA TYR A 281 19.14 5.40 12.32
C TYR A 281 19.57 6.85 12.65
N ALA A 282 19.62 7.74 11.66
CA ALA A 282 19.90 9.15 11.87
C ALA A 282 18.85 9.84 12.76
N ALA A 283 17.56 9.58 12.55
CA ALA A 283 16.47 10.12 13.37
C ALA A 283 16.58 9.65 14.84
N LYS A 284 16.91 8.37 15.06
CA LYS A 284 17.13 7.83 16.41
C LYS A 284 18.32 8.49 17.13
N ASN A 285 19.38 8.82 16.40
CA ASN A 285 20.56 9.49 16.95
C ASN A 285 20.34 10.99 17.16
N ALA A 286 19.47 11.62 16.38
CA ALA A 286 19.10 13.02 16.50
C ALA A 286 18.13 13.31 17.65
N GLY A 287 17.79 12.29 18.47
CA GLY A 287 16.94 12.44 19.65
C GLY A 287 15.61 11.70 19.59
N ARG A 288 15.37 10.88 18.55
CA ARG A 288 14.11 10.13 18.34
C ARG A 288 12.90 11.03 18.12
N ASP A 289 11.71 10.44 18.06
CA ASP A 289 10.45 11.15 17.88
C ASP A 289 10.46 12.13 16.70
N GLN A 290 11.04 11.71 15.59
CA GLN A 290 11.23 12.53 14.39
C GLN A 290 11.45 11.68 13.16
N PHE A 291 11.45 12.32 11.99
CA PHE A 291 11.88 11.67 10.76
C PHE A 291 13.11 12.36 10.18
N MET A 292 13.90 11.60 9.43
CA MET A 292 14.94 12.12 8.54
C MET A 292 14.63 11.68 7.11
N SER A 293 14.95 12.53 6.14
CA SER A 293 14.78 12.23 4.72
C SER A 293 16.14 12.12 4.06
N TYR A 294 16.28 11.11 3.20
CA TYR A 294 17.46 10.95 2.38
C TYR A 294 17.43 11.98 1.26
N GLU A 295 18.40 12.87 1.24
CA GLU A 295 18.61 13.82 0.15
C GLU A 295 19.63 13.23 -0.82
N SER A 296 19.21 12.94 -2.05
CA SER A 296 20.16 12.66 -3.12
C SER A 296 20.88 13.96 -3.48
N MET A 297 22.21 13.92 -3.52
CA MET A 297 22.99 15.01 -4.10
C MET A 297 22.67 15.09 -5.59
N SER A 298 21.99 16.17 -6.00
CA SER A 298 21.77 16.54 -7.40
C SER A 298 23.08 16.89 -8.11
#